data_AF-A0A0H3H7T1-F1
#
_entry.id   AF-A0A0H3H7T1-F1
#
_cell.length_a   1.000
_cell.length_b   1.000
_cell.length_c   1.000
_cell.angle_alpha   90.00
_cell.angle_beta   90.00
_cell.angle_gamma   90.00
#
_symmetry.space_group_name_H-M   'P 1'
#
loop_
_entity.id
_entity.type
_entity.pdbx_description
1 polymer ?
#
loop_
_entity_poly.entity_id
_entity_poly.type
_entity_poly.pdbx_seq_one_letter_code
_entity_poly.pdbx_strand_id
1 'polypeptide(L)'
;MMIRTARIESRLTIEELAERAGVSRGLVYRAEEGDMGCAIGAVFELATIVGVPLFTPDRSALALHIANAEKTLSLMPRAVHHSRKVINDDF
;
A
#
# COMPACT_ATOMS: atom_id res chain seq x y z
N MET A 1 0.76 -0.02 -6.31
CA MET A 1 2.14 -0.40 -5.90
C MET A 1 2.80 0.55 -4.88
N MET A 2 2.93 1.87 -5.09
CA MET A 2 3.48 2.79 -4.05
C MET A 2 2.68 2.82 -2.74
N ILE A 3 1.35 2.83 -2.82
CA ILE A 3 0.46 2.77 -1.64
C ILE A 3 0.74 1.52 -0.80
N ARG A 4 0.92 0.37 -1.46
CA ARG A 4 1.23 -0.90 -0.80
C ARG A 4 2.58 -0.85 -0.08
N THR A 5 3.60 -0.31 -0.73
CA THR A 5 4.93 -0.16 -0.14
C THR A 5 4.87 0.73 1.09
N ALA A 6 4.28 1.92 0.97
CA ALA A 6 4.14 2.86 2.06
C ALA A 6 3.30 2.31 3.21
N ARG A 7 2.24 1.53 2.91
CA ARG A 7 1.44 0.82 3.94
C ARG A 7 2.30 -0.18 4.72
N ILE A 8 3.12 -0.98 4.03
CA ILE A 8 4.01 -1.97 4.65
C ILE A 8 5.09 -1.29 5.50
N GLU A 9 5.70 -0.22 4.98
CA GLU A 9 6.69 0.59 5.73
C GLU A 9 6.09 1.23 6.97
N SER A 10 4.82 1.66 6.87
CA SER A 10 4.03 2.18 7.99
C SER A 10 3.47 1.09 8.91
N ARG A 11 3.76 -0.19 8.65
CA ARG A 11 3.30 -1.36 9.41
C ARG A 11 1.77 -1.45 9.56
N LEU A 12 1.03 -0.95 8.58
CA LEU A 12 -0.42 -1.01 8.57
C LEU A 12 -0.90 -2.27 7.85
N THR A 13 -1.88 -2.95 8.43
CA THR A 13 -2.64 -3.99 7.75
C THR A 13 -3.61 -3.38 6.74
N ILE A 14 -4.10 -4.22 5.81
CA ILE A 14 -5.16 -3.80 4.86
C ILE A 14 -6.41 -3.35 5.62
N GLU A 15 -6.74 -4.01 6.73
CA GLU A 15 -7.92 -3.72 7.55
C GLU A 15 -7.81 -2.35 8.23
N GLU A 16 -6.67 -2.06 8.85
CA GLU A 16 -6.47 -0.76 9.52
C GLU A 16 -6.36 0.40 8.52
N LEU A 17 -5.86 0.17 7.31
CA LEU A 17 -5.89 1.20 6.27
C LEU A 17 -7.32 1.41 5.74
N ALA A 18 -8.07 0.33 5.54
CA ALA A 18 -9.47 0.39 5.10
C ALA A 18 -10.34 1.15 6.11
N GLU A 19 -10.17 0.88 7.41
CA GLU A 19 -10.87 1.56 8.50
C GLU A 19 -10.56 3.05 8.51
N ARG A 20 -9.28 3.43 8.43
CA ARG A 20 -8.87 4.86 8.38
C ARG A 20 -9.40 5.59 7.15
N ALA A 21 -9.48 4.90 6.02
CA ALA A 21 -9.98 5.47 4.77
C ALA A 21 -11.51 5.43 4.63
N GLY A 22 -12.23 4.78 5.55
CA GLY A 22 -13.69 4.62 5.46
C GLY A 22 -14.14 3.76 4.27
N VAL A 23 -13.33 2.80 3.83
CA VAL A 23 -13.59 1.95 2.65
C VAL A 23 -13.55 0.46 3.01
N SER A 24 -13.94 -0.40 2.07
CA SER A 24 -13.82 -1.85 2.28
C SER A 24 -12.38 -2.34 2.09
N ARG A 25 -12.00 -3.41 2.79
CA ARG A 25 -10.71 -4.12 2.60
C ARG A 25 -10.48 -4.51 1.13
N GLY A 26 -11.55 -4.92 0.44
CA GLY A 26 -11.50 -5.27 -0.97
C GLY A 26 -11.16 -4.08 -1.87
N LEU A 27 -11.62 -2.87 -1.52
CA LEU A 27 -11.25 -1.66 -2.25
C LEU A 27 -9.76 -1.36 -2.07
N VAL A 28 -9.23 -1.45 -0.84
CA VAL A 28 -7.80 -1.27 -0.57
C VAL A 28 -6.96 -2.27 -1.38
N TYR A 29 -7.35 -3.55 -1.38
CA TYR A 29 -6.66 -4.59 -2.15
C TYR A 29 -6.62 -4.25 -3.65
N ARG A 30 -7.77 -3.91 -4.25
CA ARG A 30 -7.85 -3.58 -5.68
C ARG A 30 -7.07 -2.30 -6.02
N ALA A 31 -7.12 -1.29 -5.17
CA ALA A 31 -6.35 -0.06 -5.33
C ALA A 31 -4.83 -0.33 -5.27
N GLU A 32 -4.37 -1.21 -4.38
CA GLU A 32 -2.96 -1.60 -4.29
C GLU A 32 -2.45 -2.34 -5.54
N GLU A 33 -3.30 -3.17 -6.14
CA GLU A 33 -3.06 -3.89 -7.39
C GLU A 33 -3.21 -3.01 -8.65
N GLY A 34 -3.68 -1.77 -8.51
CA GLY A 34 -3.82 -0.83 -9.63
C GLY A 34 -5.07 -1.04 -10.48
N ASP A 35 -6.14 -1.58 -9.89
CA ASP A 35 -7.44 -1.71 -10.55
C ASP A 35 -8.01 -0.34 -10.95
N MET A 36 -8.17 -0.13 -12.26
CA MET A 36 -8.72 1.09 -12.86
C MET A 36 -10.21 1.30 -12.56
N GLY A 37 -10.92 0.27 -12.06
CA GLY A 37 -12.31 0.37 -11.59
C GLY A 37 -12.45 1.01 -10.21
N CYS A 38 -11.34 1.26 -9.50
CA CYS A 38 -11.38 1.98 -8.23
C CYS A 38 -11.60 3.48 -8.46
N ALA A 39 -12.49 4.08 -7.67
CA ALA A 39 -12.69 5.52 -7.70
C ALA A 39 -11.38 6.24 -7.34
N ILE A 40 -10.96 7.19 -8.18
CA ILE A 40 -9.68 7.91 -8.03
C ILE A 40 -9.57 8.61 -6.66
N GLY A 41 -10.68 9.15 -6.14
CA GLY A 41 -10.71 9.79 -4.82
C GLY A 41 -10.37 8.82 -3.68
N ALA A 42 -10.82 7.56 -3.78
CA ALA A 42 -10.47 6.55 -2.79
C ALA A 42 -8.98 6.19 -2.85
N VAL A 43 -8.39 6.13 -4.05
CA VAL A 43 -6.95 5.92 -4.22
C VAL A 43 -6.15 7.08 -3.64
N PHE A 44 -6.61 8.32 -3.80
CA PHE A 44 -5.97 9.51 -3.25
C PHE A 44 -6.05 9.57 -1.72
N GLU A 45 -7.18 9.20 -1.13
CA GLU A 45 -7.31 9.08 0.32
C GLU A 45 -6.32 8.05 0.89
N LEU A 46 -6.27 6.85 0.29
CA LEU A 46 -5.32 5.82 0.70
C LEU A 46 -3.87 6.32 0.62
N ALA A 47 -3.50 6.99 -0.48
CA ALA A 47 -2.18 7.57 -0.65
C ALA A 47 -1.86 8.63 0.42
N THR A 48 -2.83 9.46 0.78
CA THR A 48 -2.68 10.51 1.79
C THR A 48 -2.45 9.90 3.17
N ILE A 49 -3.23 8.89 3.56
CA ILE A 49 -3.10 8.21 4.85
C ILE A 49 -1.73 7.55 5.01
N VAL A 50 -1.17 6.96 3.94
CA VAL A 50 0.14 6.31 3.97
C VAL A 50 1.31 7.24 3.60
N GLY A 51 1.05 8.53 3.37
CA GLY A 51 2.08 9.54 3.10
C GLY A 51 2.72 9.46 1.71
N VAL A 52 2.04 8.90 0.71
CA VAL A 52 2.50 8.91 -0.69
C VAL A 52 2.17 10.27 -1.32
N PRO A 53 3.19 11.06 -1.72
CA PRO A 53 2.95 12.35 -2.36
C PRO A 53 2.36 12.15 -3.76
N LEU A 54 1.19 12.74 -4.00
CA LEU A 54 0.48 12.66 -5.29
C LEU A 54 0.94 13.69 -6.31
N PHE A 55 1.44 14.83 -5.83
CA PHE A 55 1.84 15.96 -6.66
C PHE A 55 3.13 16.58 -6.12
N THR A 56 4.07 16.88 -7.01
CA THR A 56 5.25 17.72 -6.73
C THR A 56 5.38 18.77 -7.82
N PRO A 57 5.72 20.03 -7.48
CA PRO A 57 5.91 21.09 -8.47
C PRO A 57 7.14 20.86 -9.37
N ASP A 58 8.12 20.08 -8.94
CA ASP A 58 9.32 19.77 -9.72
C ASP A 58 9.17 18.46 -10.49
N ARG A 59 9.05 18.58 -11.83
CA ARG A 59 8.93 17.44 -12.74
C ARG A 59 10.14 16.52 -12.73
N SER A 60 11.34 17.03 -12.46
CA SER A 60 12.55 16.23 -12.44
C SER A 60 12.62 15.32 -11.21
N ALA A 61 12.23 15.85 -10.05
CA ALA A 61 12.00 15.06 -8.84
C ALA A 61 10.94 13.97 -9.05
N LEU A 62 9.82 14.29 -9.73
CA LEU A 62 8.77 13.29 -10.01
C LEU A 62 9.30 12.10 -10.82
N ALA A 63 10.06 12.36 -11.89
CA ALA A 63 10.63 11.30 -12.72
C ALA A 63 11.60 10.40 -11.93
N LEU A 64 12.40 10.99 -11.04
CA LEU A 64 13.30 10.25 -10.15
C LEU A 64 12.52 9.38 -9.15
N HIS A 65 11.44 9.91 -8.56
CA HIS A 65 10.58 9.14 -7.66
C HIS A 65 9.93 7.94 -8.36
N ILE A 66 9.46 8.10 -9.60
CA ILE A 66 8.90 7.01 -10.41
C ILE A 66 9.94 5.92 -10.64
N ALA A 67 11.14 6.28 -11.12
CA ALA A 67 12.21 5.31 -11.40
C ALA A 67 12.66 4.55 -10.13
N ASN A 68 12.74 5.25 -9.00
CA ASN A 68 13.08 4.62 -7.72
C ASN A 68 11.97 3.68 -7.23
N ALA A 69 10.70 4.07 -7.40
CA ALA A 69 9.57 3.21 -7.06
C ALA A 69 9.62 1.90 -7.87
N GLU A 70 9.79 1.97 -9.20
CA GLU A 70 9.90 0.79 -10.07
C GLU A 70 11.03 -0.16 -9.63
N LYS A 71 12.20 0.39 -9.27
CA LYS A 71 13.34 -0.38 -8.79
C LYS A 71 13.03 -1.11 -7.48
N THR A 72 12.43 -0.42 -6.50
CA THR A 72 12.06 -1.02 -5.21
C THR A 72 11.00 -2.10 -5.40
N LEU A 73 10.01 -1.84 -6.25
CA LEU A 73 8.92 -2.79 -6.54
C LEU A 73 9.41 -4.10 -7.14
N SER A 74 10.48 -4.06 -7.96
CA SER A 74 11.15 -5.26 -8.46
C SER A 74 11.76 -6.14 -7.36
N LEU A 75 11.94 -5.63 -6.14
CA LEU A 75 12.63 -6.31 -5.04
C LEU A 75 11.70 -6.70 -3.87
N MET A 76 10.41 -6.31 -3.91
CA MET A 76 9.50 -6.52 -2.78
C MET A 76 8.85 -7.91 -2.77
N PRO A 77 8.63 -8.51 -1.59
CA PRO A 77 7.92 -9.77 -1.45
C PRO A 77 6.42 -9.62 -1.77
N ARG A 78 5.84 -10.65 -2.41
CA ARG A 78 4.44 -10.66 -2.85
C ARG A 78 3.43 -10.63 -1.70
N ALA A 79 3.82 -11.00 -0.48
CA ALA A 79 3.01 -10.83 0.74
C ALA A 79 3.91 -10.91 1.97
N VAL A 80 3.50 -10.24 3.06
CA VAL A 80 4.12 -10.35 4.38
C VAL A 80 3.06 -10.93 5.32
N HIS A 81 3.40 -12.01 6.03
CA HIS A 81 2.53 -12.65 7.00
C HIS A 81 3.26 -12.80 8.34
N HIS A 82 2.55 -12.60 9.45
CA HIS A 82 3.06 -12.99 10.76
C HIS A 82 3.04 -14.53 10.87
N SER A 83 4.10 -15.13 11.42
CA SER A 83 4.04 -16.55 11.74
C SER A 83 2.97 -16.77 12.81
N ARG A 84 1.99 -17.64 12.53
CA ARG A 84 1.06 -18.11 13.54
C ARG A 84 1.85 -19.05 14.44
N LYS A 85 2.07 -18.68 15.70
CA LYS A 85 2.64 -19.58 16.71
C LYS A 85 1.71 -20.79 16.81
N VAL A 86 2.12 -21.93 16.28
CA VAL A 86 1.44 -23.20 16.50
C VAL A 86 1.74 -23.55 17.95
N ILE A 87 0.78 -23.30 18.83
CA ILE A 87 0.80 -23.90 20.17
C ILE A 87 0.40 -25.36 19.93
N ASN A 88 1.38 -26.25 20.02
CA ASN A 88 1.09 -27.68 20.05
C ASN A 88 0.70 -28.00 21.49
N ASP A 89 -0.60 -28.02 21.75
CA ASP A 89 -1.15 -28.41 23.05
C ASP A 89 -1.48 -29.91 22.98
N ASP A 90 -0.43 -30.73 23.09
CA ASP A 90 -0.52 -32.19 23.26
C ASP A 90 -0.35 -32.55 24.75
N PHE A 91 -1.06 -31.84 25.64
CA PHE A 91 -1.17 -32.14 27.07
C PHE A 91 -2.59 -32.52 27.46
#